data_AF-A0A5N6KNN1-F1
#
_entry.id   AF-A0A5N6KNN1-F1
#
_cell.length_a   1.000
_cell.length_b   1.000
_cell.length_c   1.000
_cell.angle_alpha   90.00
_cell.angle_beta   90.00
_cell.angle_gamma   90.00
#
_symmetry.space_group_name_H-M   'P 1'
#
loop_
_entity.id
_entity.type
_entity.pdbx_description
1 polymer ?
#
loop_
_entity_poly.entity_id
_entity_poly.type
_entity_poly.pdbx_seq_one_letter_code
_entity_poly.pdbx_strand_id
1 'polypeptide(L)'
;MTLWLSNPLGRPHRALSSIFIVWKAVLLLIAILSPGPGYDPSTQQLFTIFQRDSPTPFPQNPSFFTHPVTHIALKLSRWDVIHFLSVARRGYVYEQDWAWGWGWLRLIHWVSLSFSPGPNSSLVLEAMVGIVLVHIAHYASVFVLYHLTLRLTPTTLSSTDKQRIAFTAAFLHTLAPAGLFLSAPYGEALTSFLTFAGTLLYTHDTPLTTILAGTLFALASTVRSNALLNGLFFLHDVLARHLPTLLTTYRRSHTLHPPTLLRLTASLTAGTLLALAFATPQAIAYRTICTPFAPHARQPWCHHFPPSIYTRRWQRRRRGRRAAARGATAQDHRGAAAAAGAAGGHELPRADHHARCDGVSAAVHLAGPAHTRRRQWPGRGGGAGAADWRQARTGVACRREVHGHLCHGAGCAVCRVLATCVVLRQREGNIVRIEA
;
A
#
# COMPACT_ATOMS: atom_id res chain seq x y z
N MET A 1 -25.40 23.60 13.62
CA MET A 1 -24.01 23.35 13.14
C MET A 1 -23.07 24.50 13.51
N THR A 2 -23.44 25.75 13.22
CA THR A 2 -22.67 27.00 13.50
C THR A 2 -22.04 27.13 14.89
N LEU A 3 -22.75 26.77 15.96
CA LEU A 3 -22.28 26.91 17.36
C LEU A 3 -21.01 26.12 17.74
N TRP A 4 -20.54 25.18 16.91
CA TRP A 4 -19.39 24.30 17.23
C TRP A 4 -18.05 24.77 16.66
N LEU A 5 -18.06 25.76 15.76
CA LEU A 5 -16.87 26.23 15.02
C LEU A 5 -16.47 27.67 15.36
N SER A 6 -17.16 28.33 16.30
CA SER A 6 -16.89 29.73 16.68
C SER A 6 -15.55 29.94 17.40
N ASN A 7 -15.01 28.91 18.06
CA ASN A 7 -13.63 28.92 18.56
C ASN A 7 -13.04 27.47 18.57
N PRO A 8 -12.47 26.99 17.46
CA PRO A 8 -11.94 25.63 17.38
C PRO A 8 -10.69 25.44 18.24
N LEU A 9 -9.91 26.51 18.47
CA LEU A 9 -8.69 26.48 19.29
C LEU A 9 -8.99 26.40 20.79
N GLY A 10 -10.12 26.96 21.24
CA GLY A 10 -10.53 26.93 22.65
C GLY A 10 -11.02 25.58 23.15
N ARG A 11 -11.47 24.68 22.25
CA ARG A 11 -11.89 23.30 22.57
C ARG A 11 -11.43 22.31 21.47
N PRO A 12 -10.12 22.16 21.25
CA PRO A 12 -9.57 21.53 20.05
C PRO A 12 -9.98 20.07 19.91
N HIS A 13 -10.05 19.33 21.03
CA HIS A 13 -10.51 17.94 21.02
C HIS A 13 -11.97 17.79 20.53
N ARG A 14 -12.88 18.65 21.01
CA ARG A 14 -14.29 18.61 20.58
C ARG A 14 -14.44 19.02 19.12
N ALA A 15 -13.71 20.06 18.69
CA ALA A 15 -13.70 20.49 17.29
C ALA A 15 -13.18 19.39 16.35
N LEU A 16 -12.07 18.72 16.69
CA LEU A 16 -11.55 17.58 15.93
C LEU A 16 -12.53 16.40 15.90
N SER A 17 -13.15 16.03 17.03
CA SER A 17 -14.20 15.00 17.07
C SER A 17 -15.38 15.34 16.14
N SER A 18 -15.91 16.57 16.20
CA SER A 18 -17.02 17.00 15.36
C SER A 18 -16.65 16.98 13.87
N ILE A 19 -15.47 17.47 13.51
CA ILE A 19 -14.99 17.48 12.11
C ILE A 19 -14.80 16.05 11.60
N PHE A 20 -14.21 15.15 12.41
CA PHE A 20 -14.04 13.75 12.06
C PHE A 20 -15.40 13.05 11.82
N ILE A 21 -16.36 13.21 12.73
CA ILE A 21 -17.68 12.59 12.63
C ILE A 21 -18.41 13.09 11.38
N VAL A 22 -18.42 14.40 11.14
CA VAL A 22 -19.05 15.00 9.94
C VAL A 22 -18.37 14.50 8.67
N TRP A 23 -17.04 14.48 8.61
CA TRP A 23 -16.29 14.03 7.42
C TRP A 23 -16.50 12.54 7.13
N LYS A 24 -16.51 11.69 8.17
CA LYS A 24 -16.83 10.26 8.00
C LYS A 24 -18.29 10.04 7.60
N ALA A 25 -19.24 10.78 8.17
CA ALA A 25 -20.63 10.72 7.73
C ALA A 25 -20.79 11.09 6.24
N VAL A 26 -20.10 12.14 5.77
CA VAL A 26 -20.08 12.53 4.35
C VAL A 26 -19.47 11.43 3.47
N LEU A 27 -18.32 10.87 3.85
CA LEU A 27 -17.67 9.78 3.08
C LEU A 27 -18.53 8.51 3.02
N LEU A 28 -19.16 8.13 4.13
CA LEU A 28 -20.06 6.96 4.19
C LEU A 28 -21.34 7.21 3.38
N LEU A 29 -21.92 8.42 3.45
CA LEU A 29 -23.08 8.81 2.65
C LEU A 29 -22.77 8.74 1.15
N ILE A 30 -21.61 9.25 0.71
CA ILE A 30 -21.15 9.13 -0.68
C ILE A 30 -21.00 7.66 -1.08
N ALA A 31 -20.42 6.82 -0.22
CA ALA A 31 -20.23 5.39 -0.51
C ALA A 31 -21.56 4.63 -0.64
N ILE A 32 -22.55 4.94 0.19
CA ILE A 32 -23.91 4.36 0.16
C ILE A 32 -24.67 4.83 -1.08
N LEU A 33 -24.73 6.15 -1.32
CA LEU A 33 -25.47 6.74 -2.44
C LEU A 33 -24.83 6.50 -3.82
N SER A 34 -23.55 6.11 -3.88
CA SER A 34 -22.86 5.78 -5.14
C SER A 34 -23.62 4.72 -5.95
N PRO A 35 -24.17 5.04 -7.13
CA PRO A 35 -25.14 4.17 -7.81
C PRO A 35 -24.52 2.87 -8.36
N GLY A 36 -25.38 1.88 -8.61
CA GLY A 36 -25.07 0.64 -9.31
C GLY A 36 -24.27 -0.42 -8.53
N PRO A 37 -24.09 -1.61 -9.14
CA PRO A 37 -23.28 -2.71 -8.59
C PRO A 37 -21.80 -2.34 -8.45
N GLY A 38 -21.35 -1.33 -9.20
CA GLY A 38 -19.96 -0.87 -9.28
C GLY A 38 -19.28 -1.37 -10.56
N TYR A 39 -18.07 -0.88 -10.82
CA TYR A 39 -17.20 -1.41 -11.88
C TYR A 39 -16.61 -2.78 -11.51
N ASP A 40 -16.69 -3.16 -10.24
CA ASP A 40 -16.12 -4.37 -9.66
C ASP A 40 -17.23 -5.38 -9.28
N PRO A 41 -17.58 -6.34 -10.16
CA PRO A 41 -18.51 -7.41 -9.84
C PRO A 41 -17.89 -8.48 -8.94
N SER A 42 -16.56 -8.52 -8.80
CA SER A 42 -15.87 -9.55 -8.03
C SER A 42 -16.10 -9.41 -6.53
N THR A 43 -16.45 -8.20 -6.05
CA THR A 43 -16.93 -8.02 -4.67
C THR A 43 -18.22 -8.78 -4.42
N GLN A 44 -19.21 -8.69 -5.32
CA GLN A 44 -20.50 -9.37 -5.17
C GLN A 44 -20.31 -10.89 -5.21
N GLN A 45 -19.46 -11.39 -6.12
CA GLN A 45 -19.12 -12.81 -6.22
C GLN A 45 -18.40 -13.33 -4.96
N LEU A 46 -17.48 -12.55 -4.37
CA LEU A 46 -16.80 -12.92 -3.13
C LEU A 46 -17.81 -13.16 -1.99
N PHE A 47 -18.74 -12.23 -1.81
CA PHE A 47 -19.75 -12.33 -0.74
C PHE A 47 -20.76 -13.46 -0.99
N THR A 48 -21.22 -13.69 -2.22
CA THR A 48 -22.12 -14.83 -2.51
C THR A 48 -21.45 -16.19 -2.36
N ILE A 49 -20.14 -16.29 -2.61
CA ILE A 49 -19.36 -17.53 -2.37
C ILE A 49 -19.19 -17.78 -0.87
N PHE A 50 -18.61 -16.84 -0.12
CA PHE A 50 -18.29 -17.05 1.30
C PHE A 50 -19.51 -17.04 2.24
N GLN A 51 -20.66 -16.56 1.79
CA GLN A 51 -21.93 -16.65 2.53
C GLN A 51 -22.82 -17.81 2.06
N ARG A 52 -22.35 -18.66 1.14
CA ARG A 52 -23.06 -19.88 0.71
C ARG A 52 -23.18 -20.91 1.83
N ASP A 53 -22.18 -20.97 2.69
CA ASP A 53 -22.09 -21.87 3.84
C ASP A 53 -22.68 -21.26 5.13
N SER A 54 -23.31 -20.08 5.02
CA SER A 54 -24.01 -19.41 6.13
C SER A 54 -25.51 -19.73 6.10
N PRO A 55 -26.18 -19.85 7.27
CA PRO A 55 -27.61 -20.16 7.33
C PRO A 55 -28.52 -19.04 6.79
N THR A 56 -27.97 -17.84 6.52
CA THR A 56 -28.68 -16.73 5.88
C THR A 56 -28.07 -16.43 4.50
N PRO A 57 -28.77 -16.73 3.38
CA PRO A 57 -28.22 -16.54 2.05
C PRO A 57 -27.96 -15.05 1.76
N PHE A 58 -26.91 -14.76 0.98
CA PHE A 58 -26.60 -13.38 0.60
C PHE A 58 -27.71 -12.81 -0.32
N PRO A 59 -28.32 -11.66 0.03
CA PRO A 59 -29.38 -11.06 -0.79
C PRO A 59 -28.82 -10.62 -2.15
N GLN A 60 -29.49 -10.99 -3.24
CA GLN A 60 -28.99 -10.75 -4.60
C GLN A 60 -28.81 -9.25 -4.92
N ASN A 61 -29.72 -8.41 -4.39
CA ASN A 61 -29.68 -6.94 -4.53
C ASN A 61 -29.80 -6.29 -3.14
N PRO A 62 -28.70 -6.18 -2.36
CA PRO A 62 -28.75 -5.51 -1.06
C PRO A 62 -28.92 -4.00 -1.28
N SER A 63 -30.06 -3.45 -0.89
CA SER A 63 -30.26 -2.00 -0.79
C SER A 63 -29.93 -1.52 0.64
N PHE A 64 -29.65 -0.23 0.81
CA PHE A 64 -29.48 0.35 2.14
C PHE A 64 -30.76 0.23 2.99
N PHE A 65 -31.94 0.31 2.37
CA PHE A 65 -33.24 0.23 3.06
C PHE A 65 -33.64 -1.19 3.46
N THR A 66 -33.17 -2.23 2.75
CA THR A 66 -33.50 -3.64 3.04
C THR A 66 -32.41 -4.35 3.86
N HIS A 67 -31.14 -4.08 3.57
CA HIS A 67 -30.01 -4.74 4.22
C HIS A 67 -28.86 -3.75 4.46
N PRO A 68 -29.01 -2.75 5.36
CA PRO A 68 -28.05 -1.66 5.53
C PRO A 68 -26.63 -2.13 5.84
N VAL A 69 -26.48 -3.11 6.74
CA VAL A 69 -25.17 -3.69 7.12
C VAL A 69 -24.49 -4.35 5.92
N THR A 70 -25.21 -5.24 5.21
CA THR A 70 -24.72 -5.92 4.01
C THR A 70 -24.38 -4.93 2.88
N HIS A 71 -25.17 -3.86 2.74
CA HIS A 71 -24.94 -2.81 1.76
C HIS A 71 -23.68 -1.99 2.07
N ILE A 72 -23.50 -1.54 3.32
CA ILE A 72 -22.29 -0.82 3.77
C ILE A 72 -21.05 -1.70 3.59
N ALA A 73 -21.11 -2.96 4.05
CA ALA A 73 -20.05 -3.94 3.88
C ALA A 73 -19.68 -4.09 2.39
N LEU A 74 -20.67 -4.32 1.51
CA LEU A 74 -20.42 -4.47 0.07
C LEU A 74 -19.82 -3.21 -0.58
N LYS A 75 -20.32 -2.01 -0.25
CA LYS A 75 -19.81 -0.74 -0.83
C LYS A 75 -18.37 -0.44 -0.40
N LEU A 76 -18.03 -0.70 0.87
CA LEU A 76 -16.70 -0.46 1.42
C LEU A 76 -15.70 -1.61 1.16
N SER A 77 -16.16 -2.77 0.65
CA SER A 77 -15.31 -3.95 0.41
C SER A 77 -14.82 -4.12 -1.03
N ARG A 78 -14.99 -3.10 -1.89
CA ARG A 78 -14.59 -3.11 -3.30
C ARG A 78 -13.06 -2.98 -3.49
N TRP A 79 -12.57 -3.29 -4.69
CA TRP A 79 -11.16 -3.21 -5.08
C TRP A 79 -10.26 -4.09 -4.20
N ASP A 80 -9.06 -3.62 -3.84
CA ASP A 80 -8.05 -4.39 -3.09
C ASP A 80 -8.61 -5.04 -1.79
N VAL A 81 -9.64 -4.44 -1.18
CA VAL A 81 -10.30 -4.96 0.03
C VAL A 81 -10.79 -6.40 -0.12
N ILE A 82 -11.18 -6.81 -1.33
CA ILE A 82 -11.52 -8.20 -1.67
C ILE A 82 -10.40 -9.15 -1.24
N HIS A 83 -9.14 -8.76 -1.46
CA HIS A 83 -7.98 -9.55 -1.06
C HIS A 83 -7.75 -9.50 0.45
N PHE A 84 -7.91 -8.32 1.09
CA PHE A 84 -7.80 -8.19 2.55
C PHE A 84 -8.81 -9.12 3.26
N LEU A 85 -10.10 -9.07 2.89
CA LEU A 85 -11.13 -9.91 3.50
C LEU A 85 -10.99 -11.38 3.11
N SER A 86 -10.70 -11.70 1.84
CA SER A 86 -10.48 -13.08 1.41
C SER A 86 -9.35 -13.76 2.20
N VAL A 87 -8.26 -13.04 2.51
CA VAL A 87 -7.11 -13.55 3.26
C VAL A 87 -7.32 -13.51 4.78
N ALA A 88 -8.11 -12.57 5.32
CA ALA A 88 -8.59 -12.67 6.70
C ALA A 88 -9.43 -13.94 6.91
N ARG A 89 -10.30 -14.25 5.93
CA ARG A 89 -11.23 -15.39 5.96
C ARG A 89 -10.55 -16.74 5.81
N ARG A 90 -9.78 -16.94 4.72
CA ARG A 90 -9.17 -18.24 4.35
C ARG A 90 -7.72 -18.41 4.83
N GLY A 91 -7.13 -17.36 5.41
CA GLY A 91 -5.70 -17.30 5.69
C GLY A 91 -4.81 -17.13 4.46
N TYR A 92 -3.50 -17.18 4.69
CA TYR A 92 -2.46 -17.01 3.69
C TYR A 92 -2.20 -18.34 2.96
N VAL A 93 -2.74 -18.48 1.75
CA VAL A 93 -2.61 -19.70 0.92
C VAL A 93 -1.68 -19.45 -0.26
N TYR A 94 -1.69 -18.25 -0.84
CA TYR A 94 -0.92 -17.90 -2.02
C TYR A 94 0.19 -16.89 -1.71
N GLU A 95 1.26 -16.94 -2.49
CA GLU A 95 2.41 -16.03 -2.33
C GLU A 95 2.07 -14.53 -2.44
N GLN A 96 1.04 -14.16 -3.22
CA GLN A 96 0.61 -12.76 -3.32
C GLN A 96 -0.16 -12.25 -2.09
N ASP A 97 -0.75 -13.14 -1.28
CA ASP A 97 -1.54 -12.77 -0.11
C ASP A 97 -0.69 -12.00 0.91
N TRP A 98 0.58 -12.40 1.04
CA TRP A 98 1.59 -11.83 1.93
C TRP A 98 1.94 -10.36 1.65
N ALA A 99 1.44 -9.77 0.55
CA ALA A 99 1.55 -8.34 0.31
C ALA A 99 0.63 -7.48 1.20
N TRP A 100 -0.44 -8.06 1.77
CA TRP A 100 -1.55 -7.31 2.38
C TRP A 100 -1.49 -7.15 3.91
N GLY A 101 -0.34 -7.47 4.54
CA GLY A 101 -0.08 -7.18 5.96
C GLY A 101 -0.58 -8.24 6.94
N TRP A 102 0.34 -9.05 7.47
CA TRP A 102 0.03 -10.22 8.33
C TRP A 102 -0.71 -9.85 9.62
N GLY A 103 -0.28 -8.80 10.32
CA GLY A 103 -0.86 -8.39 11.60
C GLY A 103 -2.28 -7.82 11.45
N TRP A 104 -2.55 -7.12 10.35
CA TRP A 104 -3.85 -6.50 10.10
C TRP A 104 -4.96 -7.53 9.90
N LEU A 105 -4.72 -8.50 9.01
CA LEU A 105 -5.73 -9.50 8.66
C LEU A 105 -5.94 -10.51 9.79
N ARG A 106 -4.89 -10.81 10.56
CA ARG A 106 -5.06 -11.57 11.81
C ARG A 106 -5.87 -10.79 12.85
N LEU A 107 -5.67 -9.48 13.02
CA LEU A 107 -6.48 -8.68 13.95
C LEU A 107 -7.97 -8.70 13.59
N ILE A 108 -8.33 -8.49 12.32
CA ILE A 108 -9.73 -8.57 11.86
C ILE A 108 -10.32 -9.96 12.19
N HIS A 109 -9.60 -11.03 11.84
CA HIS A 109 -10.06 -12.40 12.06
C HIS A 109 -10.25 -12.72 13.56
N TRP A 110 -9.26 -12.42 14.40
CA TRP A 110 -9.34 -12.67 15.86
C TRP A 110 -10.51 -11.92 16.52
N VAL A 111 -10.70 -10.64 16.19
CA VAL A 111 -11.82 -9.85 16.72
C VAL A 111 -13.17 -10.36 16.21
N SER A 112 -13.24 -10.84 14.96
CA SER A 112 -14.46 -11.43 14.41
C SER A 112 -14.84 -12.75 15.09
N LEU A 113 -13.85 -13.58 15.44
CA LEU A 113 -14.07 -14.79 16.25
C LEU A 113 -14.58 -14.49 17.66
N SER A 114 -14.25 -13.32 18.24
CA SER A 114 -14.80 -12.91 19.54
C SER A 114 -16.30 -12.61 19.50
N PHE A 115 -16.85 -12.22 18.35
CA PHE A 115 -18.28 -11.96 18.17
C PHE A 115 -19.05 -13.17 17.59
N SER A 116 -18.36 -14.05 16.85
CA SER A 116 -18.95 -15.26 16.26
C SER A 116 -17.94 -16.41 16.36
N PRO A 117 -17.85 -17.08 17.52
CA PRO A 117 -16.91 -18.18 17.74
C PRO A 117 -17.39 -19.44 17.01
N GLY A 118 -16.94 -19.61 15.78
CA GLY A 118 -17.20 -20.81 14.99
C GLY A 118 -16.70 -20.69 13.54
N PRO A 119 -16.65 -21.81 12.80
CA PRO A 119 -16.23 -21.82 11.39
C PRO A 119 -17.16 -21.00 10.49
N ASN A 120 -18.43 -20.79 10.88
CA ASN A 120 -19.48 -20.19 10.04
C ASN A 120 -19.67 -18.67 10.26
N SER A 121 -18.69 -18.00 10.87
CA SER A 121 -18.67 -16.53 10.98
C SER A 121 -18.76 -15.86 9.61
N SER A 122 -19.63 -14.86 9.43
CA SER A 122 -19.93 -14.34 8.09
C SER A 122 -18.85 -13.38 7.56
N LEU A 123 -18.64 -13.36 6.24
CA LEU A 123 -17.74 -12.38 5.61
C LEU A 123 -18.22 -10.92 5.85
N VAL A 124 -19.53 -10.73 6.03
CA VAL A 124 -20.14 -9.44 6.42
C VAL A 124 -19.67 -9.01 7.82
N LEU A 125 -19.55 -9.94 8.78
CA LEU A 125 -19.00 -9.65 10.11
C LEU A 125 -17.52 -9.24 10.01
N GLU A 126 -16.69 -10.00 9.29
CA GLU A 126 -15.26 -9.68 9.11
C GLU A 126 -15.08 -8.30 8.42
N ALA A 127 -15.90 -7.99 7.42
CA ALA A 127 -15.93 -6.67 6.77
C ALA A 127 -16.28 -5.55 7.77
N MET A 128 -17.36 -5.72 8.54
CA MET A 128 -17.83 -4.71 9.50
C MET A 128 -16.84 -4.51 10.66
N VAL A 129 -16.23 -5.59 11.17
CA VAL A 129 -15.15 -5.53 12.17
C VAL A 129 -13.97 -4.73 11.63
N GLY A 130 -13.52 -5.01 10.40
CA GLY A 130 -12.45 -4.24 9.76
C GLY A 130 -12.81 -2.76 9.58
N ILE A 131 -14.04 -2.45 9.15
CA ILE A 131 -14.53 -1.07 8.98
C ILE A 131 -14.51 -0.32 10.33
N VAL A 132 -15.02 -0.94 11.39
CA VAL A 132 -15.05 -0.33 12.74
C VAL A 132 -13.62 -0.13 13.27
N LEU A 133 -12.74 -1.13 13.15
CA LEU A 133 -11.34 -1.03 13.56
C LEU A 133 -10.59 0.08 12.82
N VAL A 134 -10.84 0.29 11.51
CA VAL A 134 -10.25 1.41 10.75
C VAL A 134 -10.76 2.76 11.23
N HIS A 135 -12.06 2.90 11.51
CA HIS A 135 -12.60 4.16 12.03
C HIS A 135 -12.02 4.50 13.41
N ILE A 136 -11.93 3.52 14.32
CA ILE A 136 -11.31 3.68 15.64
C ILE A 136 -9.82 4.04 15.51
N ALA A 137 -9.06 3.31 14.69
CA ALA A 137 -7.64 3.57 14.48
C ALA A 137 -7.39 4.94 13.84
N HIS A 138 -8.19 5.33 12.84
CA HIS A 138 -8.06 6.65 12.21
C HIS A 138 -8.39 7.76 13.22
N TYR A 139 -9.48 7.62 13.99
CA TYR A 139 -9.84 8.56 15.06
C TYR A 139 -8.70 8.71 16.07
N ALA A 140 -8.20 7.61 16.63
CA ALA A 140 -7.08 7.63 17.56
C ALA A 140 -5.81 8.26 16.96
N SER A 141 -5.51 7.99 15.68
CA SER A 141 -4.37 8.59 14.99
C SER A 141 -4.43 10.13 14.90
N VAL A 142 -5.64 10.72 14.79
CA VAL A 142 -5.83 12.18 14.75
C VAL A 142 -5.47 12.82 16.10
N PHE A 143 -5.88 12.22 17.22
CA PHE A 143 -5.54 12.74 18.56
C PHE A 143 -4.06 12.54 18.90
N VAL A 144 -3.50 11.38 18.59
CA VAL A 144 -2.07 11.12 18.82
C VAL A 144 -1.21 12.05 17.95
N LEU A 145 -1.60 12.32 16.70
CA LEU A 145 -0.92 13.30 15.85
C LEU A 145 -1.01 14.72 16.45
N TYR A 146 -2.18 15.15 16.94
CA TYR A 146 -2.34 16.44 17.61
C TYR A 146 -1.37 16.60 18.80
N HIS A 147 -1.32 15.61 19.70
CA HIS A 147 -0.39 15.66 20.85
C HIS A 147 1.08 15.56 20.44
N LEU A 148 1.40 14.75 19.42
CA LEU A 148 2.75 14.64 18.86
C LEU A 148 3.22 15.97 18.25
N THR A 149 2.39 16.64 17.45
CA THR A 149 2.74 17.94 16.87
C THR A 149 2.87 19.02 17.94
N LEU A 150 2.01 19.03 18.99
CA LEU A 150 2.21 19.91 20.14
C LEU A 150 3.58 19.70 20.83
N ARG A 151 4.04 18.45 20.92
CA ARG A 151 5.32 18.10 21.58
C ARG A 151 6.56 18.34 20.71
N LEU A 152 6.44 18.22 19.39
CA LEU A 152 7.53 18.46 18.43
C LEU A 152 7.69 19.94 18.03
N THR A 153 6.69 20.79 18.25
CA THR A 153 6.75 22.21 17.85
C THR A 153 7.67 22.97 18.82
N PRO A 154 8.70 23.71 18.34
CA PRO A 154 9.76 24.24 19.19
C PRO A 154 9.26 25.23 20.25
N THR A 155 9.98 25.27 21.37
CA THR A 155 9.66 26.07 22.56
C THR A 155 9.51 27.56 22.28
N THR A 156 10.22 28.10 21.27
CA THR A 156 10.22 29.50 20.85
C THR A 156 8.89 30.02 20.29
N LEU A 157 7.98 29.16 19.83
CA LEU A 157 6.68 29.59 19.29
C LEU A 157 5.65 29.91 20.40
N SER A 158 4.72 30.82 20.14
CA SER A 158 3.60 31.08 21.05
C SER A 158 2.76 29.82 21.30
N SER A 159 2.14 29.71 22.48
CA SER A 159 1.22 28.62 22.83
C SER A 159 0.07 28.50 21.83
N THR A 160 -0.48 29.65 21.40
CA THR A 160 -1.53 29.74 20.38
C THR A 160 -1.08 29.19 19.03
N ASP A 161 0.17 29.45 18.62
CA ASP A 161 0.67 29.01 17.31
C ASP A 161 1.07 27.54 17.32
N LYS A 162 1.61 27.02 18.43
CA LYS A 162 1.74 25.57 18.67
C LYS A 162 0.41 24.85 18.53
N GLN A 163 -0.66 25.38 19.15
CA GLN A 163 -2.02 24.84 19.02
C GLN A 163 -2.56 24.93 17.59
N ARG A 164 -2.35 26.05 16.88
CA ARG A 164 -2.75 26.21 15.47
C ARG A 164 -2.07 25.20 14.55
N ILE A 165 -0.75 25.00 14.69
CA ILE A 165 0.01 24.04 13.88
C ILE A 165 -0.47 22.61 14.17
N ALA A 166 -0.61 22.24 15.44
CA ALA A 166 -1.09 20.91 15.84
C ALA A 166 -2.53 20.63 15.40
N PHE A 167 -3.44 21.59 15.57
CA PHE A 167 -4.83 21.49 15.10
C PHE A 167 -4.87 21.35 13.58
N THR A 168 -4.09 22.14 12.84
CA THR A 168 -4.03 22.08 11.37
C THR A 168 -3.48 20.74 10.87
N ALA A 169 -2.45 20.18 11.51
CA ALA A 169 -1.93 18.85 11.16
C ALA A 169 -2.98 17.75 11.38
N ALA A 170 -3.66 17.76 12.52
CA ALA A 170 -4.74 16.81 12.85
C ALA A 170 -5.97 16.96 11.93
N PHE A 171 -6.32 18.20 11.56
CA PHE A 171 -7.38 18.53 10.60
C PHE A 171 -7.06 18.02 9.19
N LEU A 172 -5.86 18.30 8.67
CA LEU A 172 -5.43 17.83 7.34
C LEU A 172 -5.30 16.31 7.26
N HIS A 173 -4.88 15.65 8.35
CA HIS A 173 -4.88 14.19 8.44
C HIS A 173 -6.30 13.61 8.48
N THR A 174 -7.25 14.29 9.14
CA THR A 174 -8.67 13.93 9.10
C THR A 174 -9.25 14.03 7.69
N LEU A 175 -8.95 15.13 6.98
CA LEU A 175 -9.40 15.41 5.61
C LEU A 175 -8.49 14.82 4.51
N ALA A 176 -7.63 13.85 4.84
CA ALA A 176 -6.67 13.28 3.89
C ALA A 176 -7.38 12.75 2.62
N PRO A 177 -6.82 12.96 1.41
CA PRO A 177 -7.47 12.58 0.15
C PRO A 177 -7.67 11.07 -0.03
N ALA A 178 -6.99 10.25 0.79
CA ALA A 178 -7.25 8.81 0.92
C ALA A 178 -8.51 8.48 1.77
N GLY A 179 -9.39 9.45 2.04
CA GLY A 179 -10.42 9.40 3.07
C GLY A 179 -11.32 8.16 3.05
N LEU A 180 -11.71 7.66 1.87
CA LEU A 180 -12.52 6.44 1.76
C LEU A 180 -11.70 5.16 2.02
N PHE A 181 -10.42 5.11 1.62
CA PHE A 181 -9.50 4.03 2.00
C PHE A 181 -9.25 4.03 3.52
N LEU A 182 -9.26 5.19 4.17
CA LEU A 182 -9.23 5.34 5.62
C LEU A 182 -10.60 5.10 6.30
N SER A 183 -11.53 4.43 5.61
CA SER A 183 -12.91 4.12 6.09
C SER A 183 -13.33 2.68 5.72
N ALA A 184 -12.89 2.20 4.56
CA ALA A 184 -12.84 0.78 4.20
C ALA A 184 -11.75 0.03 5.02
N PRO A 185 -11.78 -1.31 5.15
CA PRO A 185 -10.94 -2.08 6.10
C PRO A 185 -9.47 -2.27 5.65
N TYR A 186 -8.78 -1.16 5.36
CA TYR A 186 -7.36 -1.08 5.02
C TYR A 186 -6.46 -0.88 6.25
N GLY A 187 -5.27 -1.49 6.25
CA GLY A 187 -4.33 -1.40 7.38
C GLY A 187 -3.69 -0.02 7.59
N GLU A 188 -3.79 0.87 6.60
CA GLU A 188 -3.26 2.24 6.56
C GLU A 188 -3.53 3.02 7.85
N ALA A 189 -4.78 3.06 8.32
CA ALA A 189 -5.17 3.81 9.52
C ALA A 189 -4.50 3.28 10.80
N LEU A 190 -4.38 1.95 10.92
CA LEU A 190 -3.71 1.31 12.06
C LEU A 190 -2.19 1.53 12.01
N THR A 191 -1.56 1.46 10.83
CA THR A 191 -0.14 1.82 10.67
C THR A 191 0.12 3.27 11.06
N SER A 192 -0.74 4.21 10.66
CA SER A 192 -0.64 5.62 11.07
C SER A 192 -0.77 5.79 12.59
N PHE A 193 -1.78 5.19 13.22
CA PHE A 193 -1.95 5.22 14.69
C PHE A 193 -0.72 4.67 15.42
N LEU A 194 -0.30 3.44 15.12
CA LEU A 194 0.83 2.79 15.78
C LEU A 194 2.14 3.55 15.55
N THR A 195 2.33 4.14 14.36
CA THR A 195 3.52 4.96 14.07
C THR A 195 3.50 6.26 14.88
N PHE A 196 2.40 7.04 14.88
CA PHE A 196 2.34 8.27 15.66
C PHE A 196 2.45 8.02 17.17
N ALA A 197 1.87 6.92 17.66
CA ALA A 197 1.96 6.53 19.08
C ALA A 197 3.38 6.08 19.45
N GLY A 198 4.05 5.30 18.60
CA GLY A 198 5.46 4.94 18.76
C GLY A 198 6.36 6.18 18.80
N THR A 199 6.20 7.11 17.86
CA THR A 199 6.95 8.37 17.84
C THR A 199 6.67 9.23 19.08
N LEU A 200 5.41 9.29 19.55
CA LEU A 200 5.06 10.04 20.77
C LEU A 200 5.77 9.46 22.01
N LEU A 201 5.70 8.14 22.23
CA LEU A 201 6.43 7.49 23.34
C LEU A 201 7.94 7.69 23.24
N TYR A 202 8.49 7.65 22.03
CA TYR A 202 9.90 7.94 21.78
C TYR A 202 10.29 9.38 22.17
N THR A 203 9.41 10.39 22.03
CA THR A 203 9.71 11.76 22.52
C THR A 203 9.85 11.91 24.05
N HIS A 204 9.50 10.88 24.83
CA HIS A 204 9.74 10.88 26.29
C HIS A 204 11.16 10.44 26.67
N ASP A 205 11.94 9.88 25.73
CA ASP A 205 13.39 9.60 25.88
C ASP A 205 13.79 8.76 27.11
N THR A 206 12.88 7.95 27.68
CA THR A 206 13.19 7.01 28.77
C THR A 206 13.46 5.59 28.21
N PRO A 207 14.28 4.75 28.88
CA PRO A 207 14.52 3.37 28.44
C PRO A 207 13.22 2.56 28.23
N LEU A 208 12.25 2.69 29.13
CA LEU A 208 10.95 2.02 29.03
C LEU A 208 10.13 2.55 27.84
N THR A 209 10.03 3.87 27.66
CA THR A 209 9.26 4.44 26.55
C THR A 209 9.92 4.22 25.19
N THR A 210 11.25 4.07 25.13
CA THR A 210 11.97 3.63 23.92
C THR A 210 11.65 2.19 23.56
N ILE A 211 11.58 1.27 24.54
CA ILE A 211 11.17 -0.13 24.28
C ILE A 211 9.69 -0.19 23.84
N LEU A 212 8.81 0.59 24.47
CA LEU A 212 7.39 0.68 24.08
C LEU A 212 7.19 1.35 22.70
N ALA A 213 8.01 2.33 22.33
CA ALA A 213 8.05 2.83 20.96
C ALA A 213 8.49 1.74 19.98
N GLY A 214 9.48 0.93 20.38
CA GLY A 214 9.93 -0.25 19.66
C GLY A 214 8.82 -1.26 19.40
N THR A 215 8.03 -1.62 20.42
CA THR A 215 6.91 -2.56 20.26
C THR A 215 5.79 -1.99 19.39
N LEU A 216 5.48 -0.70 19.48
CA LEU A 216 4.47 -0.07 18.60
C LEU A 216 4.93 -0.01 17.14
N PHE A 217 6.20 0.33 16.87
CA PHE A 217 6.76 0.26 15.52
C PHE A 217 6.86 -1.19 15.01
N ALA A 218 7.21 -2.14 15.88
CA ALA A 218 7.23 -3.56 15.56
C ALA A 218 5.85 -4.05 15.11
N LEU A 219 4.80 -3.76 15.89
CA LEU A 219 3.41 -4.03 15.52
C LEU A 219 3.04 -3.34 14.19
N ALA A 220 3.39 -2.07 14.00
CA ALA A 220 3.15 -1.35 12.75
C ALA A 220 3.79 -2.04 11.53
N SER A 221 4.98 -2.64 11.69
CA SER A 221 5.66 -3.40 10.62
C SER A 221 4.93 -4.68 10.21
N THR A 222 4.21 -5.33 11.14
CA THR A 222 3.36 -6.49 10.83
C THR A 222 2.10 -6.10 10.06
N VAL A 223 1.57 -4.89 10.33
CA VAL A 223 0.41 -4.30 9.65
C VAL A 223 0.80 -3.85 8.24
N ARG A 224 1.95 -3.15 8.09
CA ARG A 224 2.53 -2.78 6.79
C ARG A 224 4.07 -2.78 6.84
N SER A 225 4.67 -3.53 5.93
CA SER A 225 6.12 -3.67 5.76
C SER A 225 6.90 -2.35 5.68
N ASN A 226 6.30 -1.29 5.11
CA ASN A 226 6.89 0.05 5.02
C ASN A 226 7.25 0.66 6.40
N ALA A 227 6.56 0.27 7.48
CA ALA A 227 6.83 0.78 8.83
C ALA A 227 8.16 0.27 9.43
N LEU A 228 8.85 -0.67 8.77
CA LEU A 228 10.25 -1.01 9.07
C LEU A 228 11.17 0.23 9.06
N LEU A 229 10.85 1.24 8.24
CA LEU A 229 11.61 2.50 8.16
C LEU A 229 11.57 3.32 9.46
N ASN A 230 10.62 3.08 10.37
CA ASN A 230 10.62 3.72 11.69
C ASN A 230 11.85 3.32 12.53
N GLY A 231 12.48 2.18 12.22
CA GLY A 231 13.74 1.75 12.87
C GLY A 231 14.92 2.70 12.63
N LEU A 232 14.83 3.61 11.66
CA LEU A 232 15.83 4.65 11.43
C LEU A 232 15.97 5.61 12.62
N PHE A 233 14.94 5.77 13.46
CA PHE A 233 15.03 6.53 14.71
C PHE A 233 16.06 5.89 15.68
N PHE A 234 15.90 4.60 15.97
CA PHE A 234 16.82 3.88 16.85
C PHE A 234 18.22 3.75 16.25
N LEU A 235 18.32 3.52 14.94
CA LEU A 235 19.62 3.45 14.25
C LEU A 235 20.38 4.79 14.33
N HIS A 236 19.69 5.91 14.13
CA HIS A 236 20.28 7.24 14.30
C HIS A 236 20.72 7.48 15.76
N ASP A 237 19.86 7.16 16.74
CA ASP A 237 20.17 7.37 18.16
C ASP A 237 21.35 6.52 18.65
N VAL A 238 21.46 5.26 18.19
CA VAL A 238 22.62 4.40 18.46
C VAL A 238 23.90 4.97 17.85
N LEU A 239 23.89 5.31 16.55
CA LEU A 239 25.09 5.72 15.82
C LEU A 239 25.56 7.15 16.13
N ALA A 240 24.63 8.10 16.28
CA ALA A 240 24.94 9.52 16.40
C ALA A 240 25.02 10.02 17.86
N ARG A 241 24.48 9.27 18.83
CA ARG A 241 24.49 9.67 20.25
C ARG A 241 25.08 8.62 21.17
N HIS A 242 24.46 7.45 21.27
CA HIS A 242 24.80 6.51 22.33
C HIS A 242 26.20 5.88 22.14
N LEU A 243 26.56 5.49 20.92
CA LEU A 243 27.89 4.93 20.63
C LEU A 243 29.02 5.97 20.78
N PRO A 244 28.95 7.21 20.23
CA PRO A 244 29.98 8.23 20.47
C PRO A 244 30.15 8.62 21.94
N THR A 245 29.06 8.77 22.70
CA THR A 245 29.15 9.06 24.14
C THR A 245 29.77 7.91 24.92
N LEU A 246 29.39 6.66 24.63
CA LEU A 246 29.97 5.49 25.31
C LEU A 246 31.48 5.37 25.03
N LEU A 247 31.89 5.51 23.76
CA LEU A 247 33.31 5.44 23.37
C LEU A 247 34.15 6.57 23.98
N THR A 248 33.64 7.80 24.02
CA THR A 248 34.38 8.94 24.59
C THR A 248 34.48 8.87 26.12
N THR A 249 33.42 8.43 26.82
CA THR A 249 33.49 8.17 28.27
C THR A 249 34.46 7.04 28.57
N TYR A 250 34.30 5.88 27.92
CA TYR A 250 35.15 4.71 28.16
C TYR A 250 36.64 5.00 27.93
N ARG A 251 36.98 5.75 26.86
CA ARG A 251 38.35 6.18 26.59
C ARG A 251 38.91 7.19 27.62
N ARG A 252 38.06 7.94 28.32
CA ARG A 252 38.48 8.98 29.28
C ARG A 252 38.60 8.46 30.72
N SER A 253 37.74 7.53 31.15
CA SER A 253 37.65 7.09 32.54
C SER A 253 37.75 5.58 32.75
N HIS A 254 37.81 4.78 31.68
CA HIS A 254 37.67 3.31 31.69
C HIS A 254 36.40 2.78 32.40
N THR A 255 35.46 3.66 32.76
CA THR A 255 34.21 3.31 33.44
C THR A 255 33.01 3.43 32.50
N LEU A 256 32.11 2.45 32.56
CA LEU A 256 30.87 2.45 31.78
C LEU A 256 29.76 3.14 32.60
N HIS A 257 29.29 4.31 32.16
CA HIS A 257 28.15 4.97 32.81
C HIS A 257 26.85 4.17 32.62
N PRO A 258 26.21 3.68 33.71
CA PRO A 258 24.97 2.89 33.63
C PRO A 258 23.82 3.52 32.84
N PRO A 259 23.49 4.84 32.93
CA PRO A 259 22.38 5.40 32.18
C PRO A 259 22.63 5.42 30.66
N THR A 260 23.88 5.62 30.22
CA THR A 260 24.25 5.56 28.80
C THR A 260 24.10 4.13 28.27
N LEU A 261 24.55 3.14 29.04
CA LEU A 261 24.42 1.72 28.71
C LEU A 261 22.94 1.30 28.63
N LEU A 262 22.12 1.68 29.61
CA LEU A 262 20.69 1.35 29.66
C LEU A 262 19.89 1.97 28.50
N ARG A 263 20.26 3.19 28.07
CA ARG A 263 19.66 3.84 26.90
C ARG A 263 20.08 3.17 25.59
N LEU A 264 21.34 2.72 25.49
CA LEU A 264 21.84 1.94 24.37
C LEU A 264 21.13 0.56 24.27
N THR A 265 21.04 -0.19 25.36
CA THR A 265 20.40 -1.52 25.36
C THR A 265 18.89 -1.42 25.09
N ALA A 266 18.20 -0.39 25.61
CA ALA A 266 16.80 -0.12 25.27
C ALA A 266 16.61 0.18 23.77
N SER A 267 17.50 0.97 23.17
CA SER A 267 17.44 1.32 21.73
C SER A 267 17.74 0.11 20.83
N LEU A 268 18.71 -0.72 21.23
CA LEU A 268 19.01 -1.98 20.54
C LEU A 268 17.84 -2.96 20.66
N THR A 269 17.23 -3.09 21.85
CA THR A 269 16.05 -3.94 22.08
C THR A 269 14.85 -3.48 21.25
N ALA A 270 14.61 -2.18 21.18
CA ALA A 270 13.56 -1.60 20.34
C ALA A 270 13.79 -1.91 18.83
N GLY A 271 15.05 -1.83 18.38
CA GLY A 271 15.45 -2.18 17.01
C GLY A 271 15.33 -3.67 16.70
N THR A 272 15.72 -4.57 17.61
CA THR A 272 15.62 -6.02 17.41
C THR A 272 14.16 -6.50 17.44
N LEU A 273 13.32 -5.95 18.32
CA LEU A 273 11.87 -6.22 18.32
C LEU A 273 11.22 -5.87 16.98
N LEU A 274 11.58 -4.72 16.40
CA LEU A 274 11.12 -4.31 15.08
C LEU A 274 11.61 -5.25 13.96
N ALA A 275 12.90 -5.63 13.99
CA ALA A 275 13.46 -6.57 13.02
C ALA A 275 12.80 -7.96 13.10
N LEU A 276 12.55 -8.47 14.31
CA LEU A 276 11.86 -9.73 14.57
C LEU A 276 10.41 -9.72 14.10
N ALA A 277 9.69 -8.61 14.31
CA ALA A 277 8.31 -8.45 13.86
C ALA A 277 8.21 -8.38 12.33
N PHE A 278 9.18 -7.78 11.64
CA PHE A 278 9.27 -7.84 10.18
C PHE A 278 9.67 -9.22 9.66
N ALA A 279 10.60 -9.91 10.35
CA ALA A 279 11.07 -11.24 9.98
C ALA A 279 10.03 -12.34 10.20
N THR A 280 9.19 -12.23 11.23
CA THR A 280 8.20 -13.27 11.60
C THR A 280 7.26 -13.64 10.45
N PRO A 281 6.58 -12.69 9.75
CA PRO A 281 5.80 -13.01 8.56
C PRO A 281 6.62 -13.65 7.42
N GLN A 282 7.89 -13.24 7.22
CA GLN A 282 8.75 -13.87 6.21
C GLN A 282 9.08 -15.33 6.56
N ALA A 283 9.36 -15.61 7.84
CA ALA A 283 9.67 -16.95 8.33
C ALA A 283 8.46 -17.89 8.28
N ILE A 284 7.26 -17.39 8.61
CA ILE A 284 6.02 -18.16 8.46
C ILE A 284 5.76 -18.44 6.97
N ALA A 285 5.85 -17.42 6.10
CA ALA A 285 5.67 -17.59 4.66
C ALA A 285 6.64 -18.60 4.04
N TYR A 286 7.91 -18.58 4.45
CA TYR A 286 8.91 -19.56 4.03
C TYR A 286 8.50 -20.97 4.46
N ARG A 287 8.12 -21.16 5.74
CA ARG A 287 7.68 -22.47 6.25
C ARG A 287 6.39 -22.99 5.59
N THR A 288 5.46 -22.13 5.19
CA THR A 288 4.22 -22.57 4.52
C THR A 288 4.37 -22.85 3.03
N ILE A 289 5.32 -22.19 2.33
CA ILE A 289 5.42 -22.24 0.86
C ILE A 289 6.65 -23.01 0.36
N CYS A 290 7.78 -22.94 1.06
CA CYS A 290 9.04 -23.58 0.65
C CYS A 290 9.19 -24.99 1.25
N THR A 291 8.13 -25.82 1.19
CA THR A 291 8.18 -27.22 1.65
C THR A 291 8.66 -28.15 0.53
N PRO A 292 9.47 -29.19 0.83
CA PRO A 292 10.11 -30.03 -0.20
C PRO A 292 9.11 -30.90 -0.99
N PHE A 293 7.96 -31.21 -0.39
CA PHE A 293 6.90 -32.04 -1.01
C PHE A 293 5.89 -31.24 -1.85
N ALA A 294 5.96 -29.91 -1.85
CA ALA A 294 5.06 -29.10 -2.68
C ALA A 294 5.55 -29.08 -4.14
N PRO A 295 4.68 -29.27 -5.16
CA PRO A 295 5.04 -29.08 -6.57
C PRO A 295 5.40 -27.61 -6.90
N HIS A 296 5.31 -26.70 -5.93
CA HIS A 296 5.76 -25.31 -6.01
C HIS A 296 7.14 -25.06 -5.40
N ALA A 297 7.85 -26.09 -4.90
CA ALA A 297 9.21 -26.00 -4.33
C ALA A 297 10.29 -25.41 -5.28
N ARG A 298 9.95 -25.12 -6.54
CA ARG A 298 10.78 -24.38 -7.51
C ARG A 298 10.56 -22.86 -7.51
N GLN A 299 9.96 -22.25 -6.47
CA GLN A 299 9.93 -20.78 -6.38
C GLN A 299 11.36 -20.25 -6.17
N PRO A 300 11.91 -19.41 -7.08
CA PRO A 300 13.31 -19.02 -7.05
C PRO A 300 13.73 -18.20 -5.82
N TRP A 301 12.79 -17.64 -5.06
CA TRP A 301 13.09 -16.89 -3.84
C TRP A 301 13.35 -17.78 -2.61
N CYS A 302 12.95 -19.06 -2.63
CA CYS A 302 13.28 -20.01 -1.56
C CYS A 302 14.79 -20.33 -1.51
N HIS A 303 15.51 -20.21 -2.63
CA HIS A 303 16.94 -20.50 -2.76
C HIS A 303 17.83 -19.24 -2.75
N HIS A 304 17.28 -18.07 -2.38
CA HIS A 304 18.06 -16.84 -2.24
C HIS A 304 18.34 -16.56 -0.77
N PHE A 305 19.51 -15.98 -0.48
CA PHE A 305 19.88 -15.53 0.86
C PHE A 305 19.95 -13.99 0.90
N PRO A 306 19.24 -13.33 1.83
CA PRO A 306 18.19 -13.87 2.70
C PRO A 306 16.91 -14.22 1.90
N PRO A 307 16.16 -15.28 2.27
CA PRO A 307 14.93 -15.64 1.57
C PRO A 307 13.82 -14.64 1.90
N SER A 308 13.31 -13.96 0.87
CA SER A 308 12.20 -12.99 1.02
C SER A 308 11.19 -13.10 -0.12
N ILE A 309 9.92 -13.26 0.27
CA ILE A 309 8.77 -13.42 -0.64
C ILE A 309 8.54 -12.18 -1.52
N TYR A 310 8.89 -10.98 -1.03
CA TYR A 310 8.75 -9.73 -1.78
C TYR A 310 9.64 -9.68 -3.05
N THR A 311 10.72 -10.47 -3.10
CA THR A 311 11.64 -10.58 -4.25
C THR A 311 10.93 -11.06 -5.52
N ARG A 312 9.87 -11.87 -5.38
CA ARG A 312 9.14 -12.48 -6.50
C ARG A 312 8.60 -11.47 -7.51
N ARG A 313 8.10 -10.32 -7.04
CA ARG A 313 7.48 -9.28 -7.90
C ARG A 313 8.50 -8.65 -8.86
N TRP A 314 9.72 -8.43 -8.37
CA TRP A 314 10.86 -7.96 -9.18
C TRP A 314 11.29 -8.99 -10.22
N GLN A 315 11.34 -10.27 -9.84
CA GLN A 315 11.76 -11.35 -10.73
C GLN A 315 10.75 -11.60 -11.86
N ARG A 316 9.43 -11.58 -11.59
CA ARG A 316 8.41 -11.64 -12.66
C ARG A 316 8.51 -10.44 -13.62
N ARG A 317 8.68 -9.21 -13.10
CA ARG A 317 8.92 -8.01 -13.96
C ARG A 317 10.20 -8.13 -14.81
N ARG A 318 11.30 -8.64 -14.25
CA ARG A 318 12.56 -8.89 -14.99
C ARG A 318 12.39 -9.98 -16.06
N ARG A 319 11.70 -11.08 -15.77
CA ARG A 319 11.38 -12.13 -16.76
C ARG A 319 10.47 -11.62 -17.87
N GLY A 320 9.42 -10.86 -17.55
CA GLY A 320 8.54 -10.22 -18.53
C GLY A 320 9.29 -9.25 -19.46
N ARG A 321 10.14 -8.36 -18.91
CA ARG A 321 10.99 -7.48 -19.73
C ARG A 321 11.99 -8.25 -20.59
N ARG A 322 12.60 -9.33 -20.08
CA ARG A 322 13.49 -10.20 -20.89
C ARG A 322 12.74 -10.99 -21.97
N ALA A 323 11.49 -11.39 -21.73
CA ALA A 323 10.65 -12.04 -22.74
C ALA A 323 10.23 -11.05 -23.83
N ALA A 324 9.81 -9.82 -23.47
CA ALA A 324 9.51 -8.76 -24.42
C ALA A 324 10.75 -8.36 -25.26
N ALA A 325 11.93 -8.24 -24.63
CA ALA A 325 13.18 -7.99 -25.34
C ALA A 325 13.56 -9.13 -26.31
N ARG A 326 13.41 -10.40 -25.88
CA ARG A 326 13.65 -11.57 -26.74
C ARG A 326 12.65 -11.67 -27.88
N GLY A 327 11.39 -11.30 -27.65
CA GLY A 327 10.37 -11.19 -28.69
C GLY A 327 10.74 -10.13 -29.72
N ALA A 328 11.12 -8.93 -29.28
CA ALA A 328 11.59 -7.87 -30.16
C ALA A 328 12.80 -8.31 -31.01
N THR A 329 13.84 -8.91 -30.41
CA THR A 329 15.00 -9.42 -31.17
C THR A 329 14.63 -10.56 -32.12
N ALA A 330 13.71 -11.45 -31.76
CA ALA A 330 13.26 -12.51 -32.66
C ALA A 330 12.45 -11.98 -33.85
N GLN A 331 11.76 -10.84 -33.68
CA GLN A 331 11.03 -10.16 -34.73
C GLN A 331 11.97 -9.36 -35.63
N ASP A 332 12.97 -8.66 -35.06
CA ASP A 332 14.02 -7.97 -35.80
C ASP A 332 14.89 -8.97 -36.61
N HIS A 333 15.23 -10.15 -36.06
CA HIS A 333 15.93 -11.22 -36.81
C HIS A 333 15.10 -11.83 -37.94
N ARG A 334 13.77 -11.98 -37.79
CA ARG A 334 12.90 -12.43 -38.89
C ARG A 334 12.78 -11.39 -40.01
N GLY A 335 12.78 -10.10 -39.67
CA GLY A 335 12.88 -9.01 -40.64
C GLY A 335 14.21 -9.05 -41.42
N ALA A 336 15.34 -9.22 -40.72
CA ALA A 336 16.65 -9.33 -41.33
C ALA A 336 16.78 -10.57 -42.26
N ALA A 337 16.24 -11.72 -41.86
CA ALA A 337 16.25 -12.93 -42.68
C ALA A 337 15.42 -12.77 -43.97
N ALA A 338 14.27 -12.08 -43.91
CA ALA A 338 13.47 -11.79 -45.09
C ALA A 338 14.16 -10.80 -46.06
N ALA A 339 14.92 -9.83 -45.53
CA ALA A 339 15.68 -8.89 -46.36
C ALA A 339 16.91 -9.54 -47.03
N ALA A 340 17.59 -10.47 -46.33
CA ALA A 340 18.78 -11.14 -46.86
C ALA A 340 18.49 -12.12 -48.02
N GLY A 341 17.26 -12.61 -48.15
CA GLY A 341 16.84 -13.53 -49.21
C GLY A 341 16.53 -12.88 -50.56
N ALA A 342 16.61 -11.55 -50.68
CA ALA A 342 16.14 -10.79 -51.86
C ALA A 342 17.27 -10.19 -52.72
N ALA A 343 18.53 -10.57 -52.49
CA ALA A 343 19.69 -9.93 -53.11
C ALA A 343 20.71 -10.96 -53.66
N GLY A 344 20.38 -11.62 -54.77
CA GLY A 344 21.34 -12.46 -55.51
C GLY A 344 20.72 -13.17 -56.72
N GLY A 345 21.38 -13.06 -57.88
CA GLY A 345 21.07 -13.84 -59.09
C GLY A 345 20.00 -13.23 -60.01
N HIS A 346 20.44 -12.54 -61.05
CA HIS A 346 19.59 -12.12 -62.18
C HIS A 346 20.02 -12.91 -63.42
N GLU A 347 19.17 -13.81 -63.92
CA GLU A 347 19.29 -14.36 -65.28
C GLU A 347 17.93 -14.85 -65.80
N LEU A 348 17.76 -14.79 -67.12
CA LEU A 348 16.55 -15.09 -67.91
C LEU A 348 16.91 -16.24 -68.89
N PRO A 349 15.99 -16.95 -69.62
CA PRO A 349 14.64 -16.50 -70.03
C PRO A 349 13.50 -17.56 -70.22
N ARG A 350 12.28 -17.05 -70.52
CA ARG A 350 11.26 -17.56 -71.50
C ARG A 350 10.44 -18.86 -71.28
N ALA A 351 9.32 -18.88 -72.04
CA ALA A 351 8.53 -20.03 -72.56
C ALA A 351 7.39 -20.67 -71.71
N ASP A 352 6.25 -19.97 -71.68
CA ASP A 352 4.94 -20.36 -72.27
C ASP A 352 4.21 -21.72 -72.04
N HIS A 353 2.89 -21.55 -71.85
CA HIS A 353 1.74 -22.43 -72.19
C HIS A 353 1.42 -23.75 -71.45
N HIS A 354 0.20 -23.76 -70.88
CA HIS A 354 -0.88 -24.78 -70.86
C HIS A 354 -0.56 -26.30 -70.78
N ALA A 355 -1.34 -27.13 -70.07
CA ALA A 355 -2.82 -27.12 -70.06
C ALA A 355 -3.48 -27.93 -68.93
N ARG A 356 -4.79 -27.66 -68.72
CA ARG A 356 -5.85 -28.46 -68.04
C ARG A 356 -5.66 -28.78 -66.54
N CYS A 357 -6.59 -28.43 -65.66
CA CYS A 357 -8.03 -28.76 -65.55
C CYS A 357 -8.28 -30.19 -65.03
N ASP A 358 -8.81 -30.29 -63.80
CA ASP A 358 -10.21 -30.64 -63.58
C ASP A 358 -10.65 -30.18 -62.16
N GLY A 359 -11.96 -30.23 -61.86
CA GLY A 359 -12.52 -29.81 -60.56
C GLY A 359 -13.94 -30.30 -60.32
N VAL A 360 -14.41 -30.24 -59.07
CA VAL A 360 -15.76 -30.64 -58.64
C VAL A 360 -16.31 -29.65 -57.61
N SER A 361 -17.63 -29.41 -57.62
CA SER A 361 -18.31 -28.37 -56.83
C SER A 361 -19.45 -28.93 -55.96
N ALA A 362 -19.61 -28.42 -54.73
CA ALA A 362 -20.88 -28.27 -53.99
C ALA A 362 -20.66 -27.30 -52.80
N ALA A 363 -21.48 -26.30 -52.42
CA ALA A 363 -22.94 -26.04 -52.48
C ALA A 363 -23.70 -26.71 -51.28
N VAL A 364 -24.66 -26.08 -50.56
CA VAL A 364 -25.28 -24.73 -50.67
C VAL A 364 -26.13 -24.34 -49.41
N HIS A 365 -26.40 -23.02 -49.19
CA HIS A 365 -27.51 -22.41 -48.38
C HIS A 365 -27.57 -22.70 -46.84
N LEU A 366 -28.27 -21.98 -45.94
CA LEU A 366 -29.05 -20.70 -45.84
C LEU A 366 -29.11 -20.33 -44.30
N ALA A 367 -29.70 -19.27 -43.70
CA ALA A 367 -30.54 -18.11 -44.06
C ALA A 367 -30.29 -16.89 -43.09
N GLY A 368 -31.20 -15.89 -43.08
CA GLY A 368 -31.35 -14.84 -42.05
C GLY A 368 -32.77 -14.86 -41.41
N PRO A 369 -33.35 -13.74 -40.88
CA PRO A 369 -32.88 -12.36 -40.87
C PRO A 369 -32.88 -11.70 -39.46
N ALA A 370 -32.69 -10.37 -39.39
CA ALA A 370 -32.68 -9.57 -38.16
C ALA A 370 -33.95 -8.73 -37.95
N HIS A 371 -34.11 -8.13 -36.76
CA HIS A 371 -35.08 -7.05 -36.53
C HIS A 371 -34.48 -5.85 -35.80
N THR A 372 -34.97 -4.65 -36.16
CA THR A 372 -34.53 -3.33 -35.66
C THR A 372 -35.63 -2.74 -34.74
N ARG A 373 -35.47 -1.63 -33.98
CA ARG A 373 -34.72 -0.37 -34.20
C ARG A 373 -34.29 0.32 -32.88
N ARG A 374 -33.18 1.10 -32.93
CA ARG A 374 -32.98 2.29 -32.07
C ARG A 374 -33.60 3.53 -32.74
N ARG A 375 -33.86 4.60 -31.97
CA ARG A 375 -34.28 5.92 -32.51
C ARG A 375 -33.07 6.78 -32.97
N GLN A 376 -33.37 7.78 -33.80
CA GLN A 376 -32.51 8.73 -34.54
C GLN A 376 -33.22 10.10 -34.54
N TRP A 377 -32.68 11.29 -34.81
CA TRP A 377 -31.36 11.84 -35.23
C TRP A 377 -31.01 13.02 -34.28
N PRO A 378 -30.18 14.06 -34.59
CA PRO A 378 -28.99 14.21 -35.46
C PRO A 378 -27.73 14.65 -34.63
N GLY A 379 -26.53 14.93 -35.17
CA GLY A 379 -26.00 14.85 -36.55
C GLY A 379 -24.75 15.72 -36.76
N ARG A 380 -24.02 15.49 -37.86
CA ARG A 380 -22.69 16.05 -38.25
C ARG A 380 -21.49 15.55 -37.42
N GLY A 381 -20.40 15.08 -38.03
CA GLY A 381 -20.21 14.78 -39.45
C GLY A 381 -18.78 14.34 -39.80
N GLY A 382 -18.58 13.85 -41.04
CA GLY A 382 -17.28 13.67 -41.69
C GLY A 382 -16.39 12.54 -41.15
N GLY A 383 -16.43 11.36 -41.78
CA GLY A 383 -15.48 10.27 -41.52
C GLY A 383 -15.21 9.44 -42.77
N ALA A 384 -13.93 9.26 -43.11
CA ALA A 384 -13.46 8.43 -44.21
C ALA A 384 -12.06 7.88 -43.89
N GLY A 385 -11.75 6.68 -44.40
CA GLY A 385 -10.43 6.05 -44.26
C GLY A 385 -10.21 5.36 -42.90
N ALA A 386 -9.66 4.14 -42.95
CA ALA A 386 -9.27 3.37 -41.76
C ALA A 386 -7.80 2.95 -41.85
N ALA A 387 -7.17 2.79 -40.68
CA ALA A 387 -5.95 2.03 -40.39
C ALA A 387 -4.71 2.18 -41.31
N ASP A 388 -3.58 2.63 -40.74
CA ASP A 388 -2.46 1.73 -40.35
C ASP A 388 -1.37 2.52 -39.62
N TRP A 389 -1.13 2.23 -38.32
CA TRP A 389 -0.09 2.91 -37.52
C TRP A 389 1.14 2.01 -37.38
N ARG A 390 2.06 2.12 -38.34
CA ARG A 390 3.36 1.43 -38.30
C ARG A 390 4.42 2.20 -37.49
N GLN A 391 5.47 1.48 -37.16
CA GLN A 391 6.54 1.93 -36.27
C GLN A 391 7.44 2.99 -36.94
N ALA A 392 7.82 4.00 -36.16
CA ALA A 392 9.06 4.75 -36.37
C ALA A 392 9.94 4.60 -35.12
N ARG A 393 10.91 3.69 -35.15
CA ARG A 393 12.01 3.66 -34.17
C ARG A 393 13.16 4.53 -34.70
N THR A 394 13.34 5.73 -34.18
CA THR A 394 14.58 6.50 -34.36
C THR A 394 15.38 6.50 -33.05
N GLY A 395 16.43 5.69 -33.01
CA GLY A 395 17.34 5.65 -31.87
C GLY A 395 18.46 6.67 -32.03
N VAL A 396 18.54 7.65 -31.13
CA VAL A 396 19.73 8.50 -30.97
C VAL A 396 20.45 8.08 -29.69
N ALA A 397 21.69 7.62 -29.82
CA ALA A 397 22.53 7.28 -28.69
C ALA A 397 23.38 8.49 -28.28
N CYS A 398 23.14 9.05 -27.09
CA CYS A 398 24.03 10.03 -26.47
C CYS A 398 24.92 9.38 -25.41
N ARG A 399 26.19 9.81 -25.38
CA ARG A 399 27.21 9.37 -24.42
C ARG A 399 27.01 10.11 -23.07
N ARG A 400 27.70 9.66 -22.02
CA ARG A 400 27.69 10.29 -20.68
C ARG A 400 28.01 11.79 -20.76
N GLU A 401 27.30 12.59 -19.97
CA GLU A 401 27.86 13.78 -19.34
C GLU A 401 27.20 14.04 -17.98
N VAL A 402 27.75 14.94 -17.17
CA VAL A 402 27.39 15.12 -15.75
C VAL A 402 26.78 16.50 -15.53
N HIS A 403 25.51 16.57 -15.12
CA HIS A 403 24.99 17.61 -14.24
C HIS A 403 23.76 17.10 -13.48
N GLY A 404 23.51 17.61 -12.28
CA GLY A 404 22.41 17.18 -11.41
C GLY A 404 21.22 18.15 -11.44
N HIS A 405 20.00 17.60 -11.34
CA HIS A 405 18.79 18.36 -11.00
C HIS A 405 17.92 17.59 -10.01
N LEU A 406 17.13 18.31 -9.22
CA LEU A 406 16.38 17.77 -8.09
C LEU A 406 15.13 16.99 -8.54
N CYS A 407 15.09 15.68 -8.29
CA CYS A 407 13.84 14.91 -8.38
C CYS A 407 12.90 15.26 -7.21
N HIS A 408 11.93 16.15 -7.46
CA HIS A 408 10.78 16.31 -6.57
C HIS A 408 9.89 15.05 -6.61
N GLY A 409 9.63 14.48 -5.44
CA GLY A 409 8.80 13.29 -5.26
C GLY A 409 8.51 13.03 -3.78
N ALA A 410 7.43 12.31 -3.49
CA ALA A 410 6.84 12.25 -2.14
C ALA A 410 7.78 11.76 -1.01
N GLY A 411 8.82 10.98 -1.32
CA GLY A 411 9.85 10.59 -0.34
C GLY A 411 10.60 11.78 0.28
N CYS A 412 10.70 12.91 -0.44
CA CYS A 412 11.36 14.11 0.07
C CYS A 412 10.59 14.75 1.24
N ALA A 413 9.27 14.55 1.34
CA ALA A 413 8.49 15.04 2.48
C ALA A 413 8.85 14.31 3.79
N VAL A 414 9.04 12.98 3.72
CA VAL A 414 9.48 12.17 4.86
C VAL A 414 10.89 12.59 5.29
N CYS A 415 11.83 12.75 4.34
CA CYS A 415 13.17 13.24 4.63
C CYS A 415 13.17 14.67 5.22
N ARG A 416 12.28 15.57 4.77
CA ARG A 416 12.16 16.92 5.36
C ARG A 416 11.62 16.89 6.79
N VAL A 417 10.58 16.11 7.08
CA VAL A 417 10.06 15.98 8.47
C VAL A 417 11.12 15.37 9.40
N LEU A 418 11.85 14.35 8.94
CA LEU A 418 12.99 13.79 9.68
C LEU A 418 14.08 14.85 9.92
N ALA A 419 14.47 15.59 8.88
CA ALA A 419 15.49 16.64 8.98
C ALA A 419 15.08 17.79 9.92
N THR A 420 13.81 18.21 9.92
CA THR A 420 13.32 19.25 10.84
C THR A 420 13.42 18.78 12.30
N CYS A 421 13.06 17.53 12.60
CA CYS A 421 13.23 16.98 13.95
C CYS A 421 14.71 16.89 14.37
N VAL A 422 15.61 16.54 13.44
CA VAL A 422 17.06 16.48 13.68
C VAL A 422 17.65 17.87 13.96
N VAL A 423 17.32 18.88 13.14
CA VAL A 423 17.85 20.25 13.30
C VAL A 423 17.39 20.90 14.61
N LEU A 424 16.15 20.64 15.05
CA LEU A 424 15.66 21.14 16.34
C LEU A 424 16.42 20.50 17.51
N ARG A 425 16.59 19.17 17.52
CA ARG A 425 17.35 18.45 18.55
C ARG A 425 18.84 18.87 18.61
N GLN A 426 19.40 19.34 17.49
CA GLN A 426 20.78 19.82 17.41
C GLN A 426 20.99 21.22 18.03
N ARG A 427 19.95 22.06 18.12
CA ARG A 427 20.05 23.37 18.80
C ARG A 427 20.03 23.27 20.33
N GLU A 428 19.28 22.33 20.88
CA GLU A 428 19.18 22.14 22.35
C GLU A 428 20.45 21.55 22.97
N GLY A 429 21.33 20.94 22.17
CA GLY A 429 22.61 20.36 22.63
C GLY A 429 23.76 21.35 22.86
N ASN A 430 23.66 22.58 22.35
CA ASN A 430 24.74 23.58 22.39
C ASN A 430 24.47 24.68 23.42
N ILE A 431 24.35 24.31 24.70
CA ILE A 431 24.53 25.25 25.81
C ILE A 431 26.00 25.22 26.22
N VAL A 432 26.79 26.09 25.62
CA VAL A 432 28.17 26.34 26.04
C VAL A 432 28.12 27.09 27.37
N ARG A 433 28.78 26.55 28.41
CA ARG A 433 29.09 27.34 29.61
C ARG A 433 30.00 28.49 29.20
N ILE A 434 29.59 29.71 29.52
CA ILE A 434 30.50 30.84 29.67
C ILE A 434 30.46 31.16 31.16
N GLU A 435 31.58 30.91 31.84
CA GLU A 435 31.79 31.26 33.24
C GLU A 435 32.54 32.59 33.29
N ALA A 436 31.83 33.64 33.72
CA ALA A 436 32.35 34.93 34.19
C ALA A 436 31.24 35.62 35.00
#